data_AF-S7HSX4-F1
#
_entry.id   AF-S7HSX4-F1
#
_cell.length_a   1.000
_cell.length_b   1.000
_cell.length_c   1.000
_cell.angle_alpha   90.00
_cell.angle_beta   90.00
_cell.angle_gamma   90.00
#
_symmetry.space_group_name_H-M   'P 1'
#
loop_
_entity.id
_entity.type
_entity.pdbx_description
1 polymer ?
#
loop_
_entity_poly.entity_id
_entity_poly.type
_entity_poly.pdbx_seq_one_letter_code
_entity_poly.pdbx_strand_id
1 'polypeptide(L)'
;MEKVLFVALGGGIGAALRYLLTELANLHGGVFFPYGTILANLIGSFCIGILFVFFSESSDLSPIVKLFFVTGILGGFTTFSTYNMELLTFVRTGAVFPAWPTSRSTSSAASSAAGLASPPATPCGDERRAARAARRSQVASLPS
;
A
#
# COMPACT_ATOMS: atom_id res chain seq x y z
N MET A 1 -0.45 29.92 10.21
CA MET A 1 -0.48 29.38 8.82
C MET A 1 0.91 28.96 8.33
N GLU A 2 1.98 29.70 8.66
CA GLU A 2 3.37 29.37 8.28
C GLU A 2 3.76 27.89 8.49
N LYS A 3 3.47 27.33 9.68
CA LYS A 3 3.77 25.91 10.00
C LYS A 3 3.21 24.92 8.97
N VAL A 4 2.00 25.17 8.46
CA VAL A 4 1.34 24.28 7.48
C VAL A 4 2.09 24.31 6.15
N LEU A 5 2.60 25.47 5.74
CA LEU A 5 3.38 25.61 4.51
C LEU A 5 4.66 24.78 4.57
N PHE A 6 5.39 24.84 5.69
CA PHE A 6 6.58 24.01 5.90
C PHE A 6 6.25 22.52 5.92
N VAL A 7 5.19 22.10 6.59
CA VAL A 7 4.76 20.69 6.57
C VAL A 7 4.38 20.25 5.17
N ALA A 8 3.66 21.07 4.41
CA ALA A 8 3.27 20.75 3.02
C ALA A 8 4.49 20.65 2.09
N LEU A 9 5.43 21.60 2.18
CA LEU A 9 6.67 21.56 1.40
C LEU A 9 7.52 20.35 1.76
N GLY A 10 7.77 20.11 3.06
CA GLY A 10 8.50 18.95 3.52
C GLY A 10 7.82 17.63 3.11
N GLY A 11 6.50 17.55 3.27
CA GLY A 11 5.70 16.39 2.89
C GLY A 11 5.75 16.09 1.39
N GLY A 12 5.69 17.12 0.56
CA GLY A 12 5.85 16.98 -0.90
C GLY A 12 7.23 16.45 -1.27
N ILE A 13 8.29 16.98 -0.66
CA ILE A 13 9.66 16.50 -0.85
C ILE A 13 9.78 15.04 -0.41
N GLY A 14 9.28 14.70 0.78
CA GLY A 14 9.30 13.33 1.30
C GLY A 14 8.58 12.34 0.40
N ALA A 15 7.39 12.70 -0.08
CA ALA A 15 6.63 11.87 -1.00
C ALA A 15 7.35 11.67 -2.35
N ALA A 16 7.99 12.71 -2.89
CA ALA A 16 8.79 12.63 -4.10
C ALA A 16 10.01 11.71 -3.92
N LEU A 17 10.73 11.83 -2.81
CA LEU A 17 11.87 10.97 -2.49
C LEU A 17 11.44 9.50 -2.36
N ARG A 18 10.31 9.23 -1.70
CA ARG A 18 9.75 7.89 -1.62
C ARG A 18 9.43 7.34 -3.00
N TYR A 19 8.79 8.13 -3.85
CA TYR A 19 8.45 7.72 -5.21
C TYR A 19 9.71 7.34 -6.01
N LEU A 20 10.75 8.18 -5.98
CA LEU A 20 12.02 7.89 -6.63
C LEU A 20 12.71 6.64 -6.08
N LEU A 21 12.67 6.43 -4.76
CA LEU A 21 13.25 5.25 -4.14
C LEU A 21 12.51 3.97 -4.55
N THR A 22 11.18 4.01 -4.57
CA THR A 22 10.35 2.89 -5.02
C THR A 22 10.61 2.57 -6.49
N GLU A 23 10.72 3.58 -7.35
CA GLU A 23 11.02 3.39 -8.77
C GLU A 23 12.41 2.78 -8.96
N LEU A 24 13.43 3.29 -8.27
CA LEU A 24 14.79 2.76 -8.33
C LEU A 24 14.86 1.30 -7.82
N ALA A 25 14.12 0.98 -6.76
CA ALA A 25 14.04 -0.37 -6.24
C ALA A 25 13.36 -1.33 -7.23
N ASN A 26 12.33 -0.87 -7.94
CA ASN A 26 11.65 -1.67 -8.96
C ASN A 26 12.57 -2.04 -10.13
N LEU A 27 13.51 -1.15 -10.50
CA LEU A 27 14.51 -1.41 -11.55
C LEU A 27 15.50 -2.54 -11.18
N HIS A 28 15.83 -2.70 -9.90
CA HIS A 28 16.85 -3.66 -9.44
C HIS A 28 16.27 -4.95 -8.84
N GLY A 29 15.08 -4.89 -8.23
CA GLY A 29 14.48 -6.00 -7.46
C GLY A 29 13.27 -6.67 -8.10
N GLY A 30 12.78 -6.15 -9.23
CA GLY A 30 11.57 -6.63 -9.90
C GLY A 30 10.28 -6.31 -9.14
N VAL A 31 9.15 -6.32 -9.87
CA VAL A 31 7.81 -5.93 -9.34
C VAL A 31 7.24 -6.95 -8.33
N PHE A 32 7.93 -8.07 -8.13
CA PHE A 32 7.41 -9.18 -7.33
C PHE A 32 7.37 -8.88 -5.84
N PHE A 33 8.25 -8.04 -5.30
CA PHE A 33 8.31 -7.73 -3.86
C PHE A 33 8.57 -6.25 -3.61
N PRO A 34 7.86 -5.61 -2.66
CA PRO A 34 7.88 -4.16 -2.44
C PRO A 34 9.12 -3.71 -1.65
N TYR A 35 10.32 -4.01 -2.17
CA TYR A 35 11.58 -3.64 -1.52
C TYR A 35 11.68 -2.12 -1.31
N GLY A 36 11.23 -1.33 -2.27
CA GLY A 36 11.27 0.13 -2.20
C GLY A 36 10.46 0.71 -1.04
N THR A 37 9.22 0.24 -0.86
CA THR A 37 8.34 0.73 0.21
C THR A 37 8.84 0.30 1.60
N ILE A 38 9.34 -0.92 1.72
CA ILE A 38 9.94 -1.41 2.98
C ILE A 38 11.20 -0.60 3.31
N LEU A 39 12.07 -0.37 2.31
CA LEU A 39 13.31 0.38 2.49
C LEU A 39 13.03 1.84 2.87
N ALA A 40 12.05 2.49 2.22
CA ALA A 40 11.63 3.85 2.57
C ALA A 40 11.18 3.93 4.05
N ASN A 41 10.33 3.00 4.48
CA ASN A 41 9.85 2.97 5.86
C ASN A 41 10.97 2.70 6.88
N LEU A 42 11.91 1.80 6.55
CA LEU A 42 13.03 1.45 7.42
C LEU A 42 14.00 2.63 7.58
N ILE A 43 14.43 3.22 6.46
CA ILE A 43 15.30 4.41 6.46
C ILE A 43 14.62 5.56 7.19
N GLY A 44 13.33 5.82 6.88
CA GLY A 44 12.59 6.91 7.49
C GLY A 44 12.45 6.76 9.01
N SER A 45 12.08 5.57 9.48
CA SER A 45 11.95 5.28 10.92
C SER A 45 13.29 5.40 11.66
N PHE A 46 14.38 4.94 11.03
CA PHE A 46 15.73 5.10 11.58
C PHE A 46 16.13 6.58 11.67
N CYS A 47 15.90 7.35 10.62
CA CYS A 47 16.16 8.80 10.62
C CYS A 47 15.33 9.54 11.67
N ILE A 48 14.06 9.16 11.89
CA ILE A 48 13.24 9.72 12.97
C ILE A 48 13.89 9.45 14.34
N GLY A 49 14.42 8.24 14.57
CA GLY A 49 15.13 7.89 15.79
C GLY A 49 16.36 8.76 16.05
N ILE A 50 17.20 8.98 15.02
CA ILE A 50 18.37 9.87 15.10
C ILE A 50 17.94 11.30 15.42
N LEU A 51 16.94 11.82 14.69
CA LEU A 51 16.44 13.18 14.88
C LEU A 51 15.78 13.36 16.25
N PHE A 52 15.15 12.32 16.80
CA PHE A 52 14.58 12.34 18.13
C PHE A 52 15.66 12.58 19.19
N VAL A 53 16.77 11.85 19.12
CA VAL A 53 17.92 12.05 20.03
C VAL A 53 18.53 13.42 19.83
N PHE A 54 18.79 13.82 18.58
CA PHE A 54 19.38 15.11 18.24
C PHE A 54 18.56 16.30 18.77
N PHE A 55 17.23 16.26 18.64
CA PHE A 55 16.33 17.27 19.18
C PHE A 55 16.16 17.20 20.69
N SER A 56 16.47 16.06 21.32
CA SER A 56 16.47 15.95 22.78
C SER A 56 17.69 16.64 23.40
N GLU A 57 18.82 16.66 22.70
CA GLU A 57 20.04 17.34 23.16
C GLU A 57 20.06 18.83 22.78
N SER A 58 19.36 19.19 21.70
CA SER A 58 19.35 20.55 21.16
C SER A 58 18.11 21.33 21.57
N SER A 59 18.12 21.86 22.81
CA SER A 59 16.99 22.61 23.41
C SER A 59 16.61 23.90 22.68
N ASP A 60 17.53 24.50 21.93
CA ASP A 60 17.34 25.82 21.28
C ASP A 60 16.81 25.77 19.83
N LEU A 61 16.52 24.58 19.29
CA LEU A 61 16.05 24.48 17.91
C LEU A 61 14.60 24.95 17.77
N SER A 62 14.36 25.78 16.76
CA SER A 62 13.02 26.29 16.45
C SER A 62 12.04 25.14 16.19
N PRO A 63 10.83 25.16 16.80
CA PRO A 63 9.80 24.14 16.59
C PRO A 63 9.42 23.92 15.12
N ILE A 64 9.64 24.93 14.26
CA ILE A 64 9.31 24.86 12.83
C ILE A 64 10.23 23.89 12.09
N VAL A 65 11.50 23.81 12.50
CA VAL A 65 12.50 22.91 11.92
C VAL A 65 12.12 21.46 12.22
N LYS A 66 11.74 21.19 13.47
CA LYS A 66 11.24 19.87 13.88
C LYS A 66 10.00 19.46 13.08
N LEU A 67 9.05 20.37 12.90
CA LEU A 67 7.86 20.12 12.08
C LEU A 67 8.22 19.82 10.61
N PHE A 68 9.13 20.60 10.03
CA PHE A 68 9.54 20.44 8.64
C PHE A 68 10.21 19.08 8.38
N PHE A 69 11.17 18.68 9.21
CA PHE A 69 11.90 17.43 9.02
C PHE A 69 11.10 16.20 9.44
N VAL A 70 10.49 16.22 10.64
CA VAL A 70 9.82 15.02 11.18
C VAL A 70 8.45 14.85 10.56
N THR A 71 7.58 15.86 10.67
CA THR A 71 6.20 15.76 10.19
C THR A 71 6.11 15.94 8.69
N GLY A 72 6.90 16.85 8.11
CA GLY A 72 6.96 17.07 6.68
C GLY A 72 7.72 15.94 5.97
N ILE A 73 9.05 16.04 5.92
CA ILE A 73 9.89 15.16 5.09
C ILE A 73 9.71 13.69 5.47
N LEU A 74 9.95 13.32 6.73
CA LEU A 74 9.90 11.91 7.14
C LEU A 74 8.46 11.37 7.15
N GLY A 75 7.48 12.21 7.50
CA GLY A 75 6.07 11.85 7.40
C GLY A 75 5.61 11.57 5.96
N GLY A 76 6.09 12.34 4.98
CA GLY A 76 5.82 12.10 3.56
C GLY A 76 6.63 10.96 2.93
N PHE A 77 7.84 10.75 3.44
CA PHE A 77 8.78 9.71 2.99
C PHE A 77 8.37 8.31 3.47
N THR A 78 7.77 8.20 4.65
CA THR A 78 7.23 6.94 5.18
C THR A 78 5.76 6.76 4.76
N THR A 79 5.29 5.52 4.65
CA THR A 79 3.91 5.24 4.25
C THR A 79 3.40 3.91 4.82
N PHE A 80 2.26 3.96 5.49
CA PHE A 80 1.58 2.75 5.96
C PHE A 80 0.52 2.25 4.96
N SER A 81 -0.12 3.15 4.21
CA SER A 81 -1.18 2.80 3.26
C SER A 81 -0.64 2.00 2.08
N THR A 82 0.48 2.41 1.49
CA THR A 82 1.11 1.69 0.38
C THR A 82 1.62 0.33 0.86
N TYR A 83 2.29 0.29 2.01
CA TYR A 83 2.80 -0.94 2.61
C TYR A 83 1.67 -1.97 2.85
N ASN A 84 0.53 -1.56 3.40
CA ASN A 84 -0.60 -2.46 3.62
C ASN A 84 -1.23 -2.95 2.31
N MET A 85 -1.35 -2.10 1.30
CA MET A 85 -1.87 -2.53 0.00
C MET A 85 -0.97 -3.60 -0.63
N GLU A 86 0.34 -3.43 -0.54
CA GLU A 86 1.32 -4.41 -1.02
C GLU A 86 1.24 -5.70 -0.21
N LEU A 87 1.17 -5.61 1.12
CA LEU A 87 1.01 -6.76 2.01
C LEU A 87 -0.28 -7.54 1.72
N LEU A 88 -1.41 -6.85 1.56
CA LEU A 88 -2.69 -7.47 1.22
C LEU A 88 -2.65 -8.14 -0.15
N THR A 89 -1.97 -7.53 -1.12
CA THR A 89 -1.77 -8.12 -2.44
C THR A 89 -0.96 -9.41 -2.31
N PHE A 90 0.11 -9.40 -1.53
CA PHE A 90 0.93 -10.56 -1.21
C PHE A 90 0.14 -11.71 -0.57
N VAL A 91 -0.68 -11.39 0.43
CA VAL A 91 -1.52 -12.38 1.13
C VAL A 91 -2.55 -12.98 0.18
N ARG A 92 -3.15 -12.17 -0.70
CA ARG A 92 -4.16 -12.62 -1.66
C ARG A 92 -3.60 -13.48 -2.78
N THR A 93 -2.40 -13.17 -3.29
CA THR A 93 -1.79 -13.94 -4.38
C THR A 93 -1.15 -15.24 -3.91
N GLY A 94 -1.04 -15.46 -2.59
CA GLY A 94 -0.33 -16.63 -2.05
C GLY A 94 1.14 -16.64 -2.44
N ALA A 95 1.70 -15.49 -2.83
CA ALA A 95 3.12 -15.30 -3.08
C ALA A 95 3.85 -15.28 -1.74
N VAL A 96 3.84 -16.42 -1.04
CA VAL A 96 4.70 -16.65 0.12
C VAL A 96 6.12 -16.34 -0.34
N PHE A 97 6.77 -15.39 0.33
CA PHE A 97 8.20 -15.07 0.34
C PHE A 97 8.97 -15.65 -0.86
N PRO A 98 9.49 -14.84 -1.82
CA PRO A 98 10.02 -15.33 -3.09
C PRO A 98 10.75 -16.62 -2.84
N ALA A 99 10.09 -17.71 -3.25
CA ALA A 99 10.42 -19.05 -2.82
C ALA A 99 11.93 -19.17 -2.86
N TRP A 100 12.55 -19.33 -1.68
CA TRP A 100 13.91 -19.84 -1.63
C TRP A 100 13.94 -20.99 -2.65
N PRO A 101 14.88 -21.01 -3.62
CA PRO A 101 14.74 -21.76 -4.88
C PRO A 101 14.54 -23.29 -4.75
N THR A 102 14.39 -23.83 -3.54
CA THR A 102 14.11 -25.24 -3.26
C THR A 102 12.64 -25.64 -3.23
N SER A 103 11.64 -24.74 -3.29
CA SER A 103 10.23 -25.18 -3.25
C SER A 103 9.56 -25.39 -4.61
N ARG A 104 10.25 -25.16 -5.73
CA ARG A 104 9.69 -25.44 -7.08
C ARG A 104 9.92 -26.89 -7.56
N SER A 105 10.35 -27.79 -6.68
CA SER A 105 10.60 -29.20 -7.05
C SER A 105 9.63 -30.20 -6.40
N THR A 106 8.70 -29.78 -5.54
CA THR A 106 7.81 -30.71 -4.80
C THR A 106 6.32 -30.58 -5.12
N SER A 107 5.93 -29.88 -6.19
CA SER A 107 4.53 -29.83 -6.64
C SER A 107 4.19 -30.79 -7.78
N SER A 108 4.98 -31.84 -8.02
CA SER A 108 4.57 -32.95 -8.91
C SER A 108 3.99 -34.17 -8.17
N ALA A 109 3.88 -34.15 -6.83
CA ALA A 109 3.44 -35.32 -6.06
C ALA A 109 2.04 -35.21 -5.43
N ALA A 110 1.32 -34.09 -5.58
CA ALA A 110 0.08 -33.83 -4.82
C ALA A 110 -1.13 -33.39 -5.66
N SER A 111 -1.36 -33.96 -6.85
CA SER A 111 -2.60 -33.70 -7.60
C SER A 111 -3.19 -34.94 -8.30
N SER A 112 -2.97 -36.14 -7.74
CA SER A 112 -3.73 -37.35 -8.12
C SER A 112 -4.96 -37.62 -7.24
N ALA A 113 -5.38 -36.67 -6.38
CA ALA A 113 -6.46 -36.90 -5.41
C ALA A 113 -7.43 -35.72 -5.21
N ALA A 114 -7.74 -34.97 -6.26
CA ALA A 114 -8.78 -33.93 -6.22
C ALA A 114 -9.68 -33.96 -7.46
N GLY A 115 -10.08 -35.16 -7.87
CA GLY A 115 -11.35 -35.34 -8.57
C GLY A 115 -12.44 -35.50 -7.54
N LEU A 116 -13.26 -34.47 -7.32
CA LEU A 116 -14.67 -34.50 -6.88
C LEU A 116 -15.08 -33.10 -6.38
N ALA A 117 -16.21 -32.61 -6.90
CA ALA A 117 -16.96 -31.42 -6.46
C ALA A 117 -16.46 -30.03 -6.91
N SER A 118 -16.57 -29.75 -8.21
CA SER A 118 -16.89 -28.39 -8.68
C SER A 118 -18.42 -28.17 -8.59
N PRO A 119 -18.94 -27.20 -7.83
CA PRO A 119 -20.30 -26.72 -8.05
C PRO A 119 -20.32 -25.81 -9.30
N PRO A 120 -21.40 -25.84 -10.10
CA PRO A 120 -21.47 -25.09 -11.37
C PRO A 120 -21.52 -23.58 -11.13
N ALA A 121 -20.82 -22.86 -11.99
CA ALA A 121 -20.84 -21.40 -12.07
C ALA A 121 -22.27 -20.88 -12.24
N THR A 122 -22.76 -20.08 -11.29
CA THR A 122 -23.94 -19.25 -11.45
C THR A 122 -23.61 -18.03 -12.31
N PRO A 123 -24.42 -17.68 -13.34
CA PRO A 123 -24.16 -16.50 -14.15
C PRO A 123 -24.42 -15.22 -13.35
N CYS A 124 -23.36 -14.44 -13.09
CA CYS A 124 -23.40 -13.14 -12.40
C CYS A 124 -23.95 -12.00 -13.31
N GLY A 125 -25.09 -12.23 -13.97
CA GLY A 125 -25.62 -11.36 -15.03
C GLY A 125 -27.03 -10.80 -14.83
N ASP A 126 -27.92 -11.51 -14.11
CA ASP A 126 -29.37 -11.23 -14.19
C ASP A 126 -29.95 -10.39 -13.05
N GLU A 127 -29.41 -10.44 -11.84
CA GLU A 127 -29.98 -9.70 -10.70
C GLU A 127 -29.92 -8.18 -10.89
N ARG A 128 -28.86 -7.66 -11.54
CA ARG A 128 -28.74 -6.22 -11.84
C ARG A 128 -29.70 -5.74 -12.92
N ARG A 129 -30.10 -6.63 -13.85
CA ARG A 129 -31.12 -6.32 -14.88
C ARG A 129 -32.53 -6.36 -14.28
N ALA A 130 -32.84 -7.33 -13.43
CA ALA A 130 -34.11 -7.40 -12.71
C ALA A 130 -34.33 -6.17 -11.79
N ALA A 131 -33.30 -5.76 -11.03
CA ALA A 131 -33.38 -4.58 -10.16
C ALA A 131 -33.56 -3.25 -10.93
N ARG A 132 -33.02 -3.14 -12.15
CA ARG A 132 -33.25 -1.97 -13.03
C ARG A 132 -34.62 -1.96 -13.68
N ALA A 133 -35.18 -3.13 -14.01
CA ALA A 133 -36.53 -3.24 -14.56
C ALA A 133 -37.60 -2.86 -13.52
N ALA A 134 -37.45 -3.32 -12.27
CA ALA A 134 -38.38 -3.01 -11.18
C ALA A 134 -38.40 -1.51 -10.80
N ARG A 135 -37.25 -0.82 -10.87
CA ARG A 135 -37.20 0.64 -10.64
C ARG A 135 -37.85 1.47 -11.76
N ARG A 136 -37.90 0.95 -12.99
CA ARG A 136 -38.51 1.67 -14.12
C ARG A 136 -40.04 1.64 -14.09
N SER A 137 -40.64 0.55 -13.61
CA SER A 137 -42.09 0.45 -13.45
C SER A 137 -42.63 1.30 -12.30
N GLN A 138 -41.85 1.49 -11.23
CA GLN A 138 -42.27 2.25 -10.05
C GLN A 138 -42.26 3.78 -10.25
N VAL A 139 -41.42 4.29 -11.17
CA VAL A 139 -41.39 5.71 -11.54
C VAL A 139 -42.52 6.08 -12.51
N ALA A 140 -43.08 5.10 -13.23
CA ALA A 140 -44.16 5.32 -14.20
C ALA A 140 -45.57 5.40 -13.57
N SER A 141 -45.72 5.16 -12.26
CA SER A 141 -47.01 5.13 -11.56
C SER A 141 -47.21 6.27 -10.54
N LEU A 142 -46.43 7.35 -10.62
CA LEU A 142 -46.66 8.53 -9.78
C LEU A 142 -47.71 9.45 -10.46
N PRO A 143 -48.86 9.71 -9.82
CA PRO A 143 -49.79 10.72 -10.30
C PRO A 143 -49.17 12.11 -10.16
N SER A 144 -49.38 12.93 -11.20
CA SER A 144 -49.07 14.37 -11.25
C SER A 144 -49.88 15.18 -10.25
#